data_AF-D3SXM0-F1
#
_entry.id   AF-D3SXM0-F1
#
_cell.length_a   1.000
_cell.length_b   1.000
_cell.length_c   1.000
_cell.angle_alpha   90.00
_cell.angle_beta   90.00
_cell.angle_gamma   90.00
#
_symmetry.space_group_name_H-M   'P 1'
#
loop_
_entity.id
_entity.type
_entity.pdbx_description
1 polymer ?
#
loop_
_entity_poly.entity_id
_entity_poly.type
_entity_poly.pdbx_seq_one_letter_code
_entity_poly.pdbx_strand_id
1 'polypeptide(L)'
;MKTQTRNPTDEATETRLIDATDLFDAFAVLRRQYALASLSQHQSPVPITDLARFIARREREAATGPYAMDDQYERILVDLCHVHLPKLADIGLLRYDTDTELVELLVDTHVLVPYLELADIDYLTVDVSVDDTDTDTPPSA
;
A
#
# COMPACT_ATOMS: atom_id res chain seq x y z
N MET A 1 20.45 -46.12 21.99
CA MET A 1 21.15 -44.89 22.42
C MET A 1 21.98 -44.44 21.22
N LYS A 2 21.82 -43.28 20.58
CA LYS A 2 21.28 -41.97 20.99
C LYS A 2 20.29 -41.45 19.94
N THR A 3 19.17 -40.89 20.39
CA THR A 3 18.35 -39.95 19.64
C THR A 3 19.09 -38.61 19.60
N GLN A 4 19.17 -37.96 18.43
CA GLN A 4 19.57 -36.56 18.37
C GLN A 4 18.55 -35.79 17.54
N THR A 5 17.51 -35.41 18.29
CA THR A 5 16.73 -34.18 18.29
C THR A 5 16.88 -33.26 17.08
N ARG A 6 15.75 -33.13 16.39
CA ARG A 6 15.32 -32.05 15.50
C ARG A 6 15.72 -30.67 16.02
N ASN A 7 16.11 -29.79 15.12
CA ASN A 7 15.76 -28.37 15.26
C ASN A 7 15.24 -27.90 13.89
N PRO A 8 13.92 -27.77 13.68
CA PRO A 8 13.46 -26.91 12.60
C PRO A 8 13.86 -25.50 12.99
N THR A 9 14.51 -24.79 12.08
CA THR A 9 14.77 -23.36 12.22
C THR A 9 13.44 -22.67 12.49
N ASP A 10 13.26 -22.28 13.73
CA ASP A 10 12.25 -21.34 14.20
C ASP A 10 12.65 -19.98 13.61
N GLU A 11 12.36 -19.77 12.32
CA GLU A 11 12.21 -18.42 11.77
C GLU A 11 10.91 -17.84 12.33
N ALA A 12 10.88 -17.68 13.65
CA ALA A 12 9.99 -16.75 14.28
C ALA A 12 10.37 -15.40 13.67
N THR A 13 9.54 -14.94 12.74
CA THR A 13 9.40 -13.52 12.39
C THR A 13 9.49 -12.77 13.71
N GLU A 14 10.66 -12.20 13.99
CA GLU A 14 10.82 -11.27 15.10
C GLU A 14 9.87 -10.15 14.73
N THR A 15 8.67 -10.16 15.31
CA THR A 15 7.69 -9.10 15.12
C THR A 15 8.32 -7.86 15.70
N ARG A 16 9.11 -7.15 14.87
CA ARG A 16 9.69 -5.87 15.23
C ARG A 16 8.53 -5.01 15.68
N LEU A 17 8.54 -4.62 16.95
CA LEU A 17 7.51 -3.74 17.48
C LEU A 17 7.64 -2.41 16.74
N ILE A 18 6.63 -2.06 15.96
CA ILE A 18 6.56 -0.77 15.29
C ILE A 18 6.25 0.27 16.37
N ASP A 19 7.17 1.21 16.57
CA ASP A 19 6.99 2.27 17.55
C ASP A 19 6.38 3.54 16.92
N ALA A 20 6.11 4.53 17.76
CA ALA A 20 5.52 5.79 17.31
C ALA A 20 6.48 6.56 16.38
N THR A 21 7.80 6.49 16.58
CA THR A 21 8.78 7.19 15.75
C THR A 21 8.82 6.60 14.35
N ASP A 22 8.77 5.27 14.24
CA ASP A 22 8.63 4.54 12.99
C ASP A 22 7.34 4.95 12.23
N LEU A 23 6.22 5.09 12.94
CA LEU A 23 4.95 5.57 12.35
C LEU A 23 5.02 7.05 11.95
N PHE A 24 5.62 7.91 12.78
CA PHE A 24 5.84 9.32 12.41
C PHE A 24 6.69 9.44 11.16
N ASP A 25 7.78 8.68 11.06
CA ASP A 25 8.64 8.65 9.88
C ASP A 25 7.87 8.15 8.66
N ALA A 26 7.09 7.08 8.78
CA ALA A 26 6.26 6.56 7.70
C ALA A 26 5.29 7.63 7.17
N PHE A 27 4.61 8.34 8.07
CA PHE A 27 3.61 9.36 7.73
C PHE A 27 4.22 10.74 7.40
N ALA A 28 5.52 10.97 7.54
CA ALA A 28 6.13 12.27 7.25
C ALA A 28 6.10 12.69 5.75
N VAL A 29 5.81 11.76 4.83
CA VAL A 29 5.78 12.01 3.38
C VAL A 29 4.39 11.73 2.84
N LEU A 30 3.79 12.70 2.14
CA LEU A 30 2.42 12.65 1.65
C LEU A 30 2.13 11.41 0.78
N ARG A 31 3.04 11.03 -0.11
CA ARG A 31 2.88 9.83 -0.96
C ARG A 31 2.85 8.53 -0.16
N ARG A 32 3.59 8.45 0.95
CA ARG A 32 3.52 7.29 1.87
C ARG A 32 2.18 7.24 2.59
N GLN A 33 1.66 8.41 3.00
CA GLN A 33 0.32 8.49 3.60
C GLN A 33 -0.75 7.98 2.62
N TYR A 34 -0.73 8.43 1.36
CA TYR A 34 -1.67 7.95 0.34
C TYR A 34 -1.52 6.46 0.04
N ALA A 35 -0.29 5.95 -0.05
CA ALA A 35 -0.06 4.51 -0.24
C ALA A 35 -0.67 3.69 0.92
N LEU A 36 -0.40 4.09 2.17
CA LEU A 36 -0.94 3.42 3.35
C LEU A 36 -2.46 3.54 3.45
N ALA A 37 -3.03 4.70 3.09
CA ALA A 37 -4.48 4.91 3.04
C ALA A 37 -5.15 4.00 2.00
N SER A 38 -4.53 3.82 0.83
CA SER A 38 -5.02 2.91 -0.19
C SER A 38 -4.95 1.46 0.29
N LEU A 39 -3.79 1.05 0.80
CA LEU A 39 -3.57 -0.32 1.31
C LEU A 39 -4.48 -0.67 2.49
N SER A 40 -4.79 0.28 3.38
CA SER A 40 -5.68 0.02 4.53
C SER A 40 -7.12 -0.30 4.14
N GLN A 41 -7.50 -0.13 2.87
CA GLN A 41 -8.83 -0.46 2.36
C GLN A 41 -8.85 -1.81 1.63
N HIS A 42 -7.69 -2.40 1.34
CA HIS A 42 -7.57 -3.64 0.59
C HIS A 42 -7.16 -4.78 1.52
N GLN A 43 -7.93 -5.87 1.49
CA GLN A 43 -7.59 -7.10 2.23
C GLN A 43 -6.66 -8.04 1.44
N SER A 44 -6.39 -7.70 0.18
CA SER A 44 -5.53 -8.47 -0.73
C SER A 44 -4.36 -7.61 -1.21
N PRO A 45 -3.25 -8.23 -1.67
CA PRO A 45 -2.16 -7.52 -2.30
C PRO A 45 -2.64 -6.64 -3.46
N VAL A 46 -2.10 -5.43 -3.55
CA VAL A 46 -2.46 -4.40 -4.54
C VAL A 46 -1.29 -4.19 -5.50
N PRO A 47 -1.54 -4.10 -6.82
CA PRO A 47 -0.50 -3.73 -7.79
C PRO A 47 0.08 -2.35 -7.50
N ILE A 48 1.40 -2.20 -7.61
CA ILE A 48 2.07 -0.90 -7.47
C ILE A 48 1.54 0.14 -8.46
N THR A 49 1.13 -0.29 -9.66
CA THR A 49 0.56 0.56 -10.71
C THR A 49 -0.77 1.17 -10.29
N ASP A 50 -1.59 0.43 -9.55
CA ASP A 50 -2.86 0.92 -9.01
C ASP A 50 -2.62 1.92 -7.87
N LEU A 51 -1.64 1.65 -7.01
CA LEU A 51 -1.18 2.63 -6.01
C LEU A 51 -0.69 3.92 -6.67
N ALA A 52 0.14 3.83 -7.71
CA ALA A 52 0.66 4.99 -8.42
C ALA A 52 -0.47 5.82 -9.05
N ARG A 53 -1.46 5.15 -9.67
CA ARG A 53 -2.63 5.81 -10.26
C ARG A 53 -3.49 6.50 -9.20
N PHE A 54 -3.74 5.82 -8.08
CA PHE A 54 -4.48 6.39 -6.95
C PHE A 54 -3.79 7.66 -6.41
N ILE A 55 -2.48 7.59 -6.17
CA ILE A 55 -1.69 8.73 -5.67
C ILE A 55 -1.69 9.87 -6.68
N ALA A 56 -1.50 9.61 -7.96
CA ALA A 56 -1.53 10.64 -9.00
C ALA A 56 -2.86 11.39 -9.03
N ARG A 57 -3.98 10.64 -8.93
CA ARG A 57 -5.32 11.22 -8.82
C ARG A 57 -5.45 12.11 -7.57
N ARG A 58 -5.04 11.61 -6.41
CA ARG A 58 -5.12 12.36 -5.13
C ARG A 58 -4.28 13.63 -5.13
N GLU A 59 -3.04 13.57 -5.62
CA GLU A 59 -2.18 14.74 -5.73
C GLU A 59 -2.78 15.80 -6.67
N ARG A 60 -3.44 15.38 -7.76
CA ARG A 60 -4.11 16.29 -8.69
C ARG A 60 -5.36 16.93 -8.10
N GLU A 61 -6.14 16.18 -7.32
CA GLU A 61 -7.30 16.71 -6.61
C GLU A 61 -6.88 17.74 -5.55
N ALA A 62 -5.77 17.49 -4.85
CA ALA A 62 -5.22 18.40 -3.85
C ALA A 62 -4.49 19.62 -4.46
N ALA A 63 -3.94 19.49 -5.67
CA ALA A 63 -3.19 20.54 -6.33
C ALA A 63 -3.53 20.63 -7.82
N THR A 64 -3.96 21.81 -8.27
CA THR A 64 -4.05 22.15 -9.70
C THR A 64 -2.64 22.37 -10.27
N GLY A 65 -1.81 21.32 -10.26
CA GLY A 65 -0.43 21.36 -10.74
C GLY A 65 -0.35 21.49 -12.27
N PRO A 66 0.79 21.98 -12.81
CA PRO A 66 0.97 22.23 -14.24
C PRO A 66 1.36 20.99 -15.06
N TYR A 67 1.53 19.82 -14.43
CA TYR A 67 2.04 18.61 -15.10
C TYR A 67 0.92 17.79 -15.76
N ALA A 68 1.26 17.14 -16.88
CA ALA A 68 0.41 16.13 -17.49
C ALA A 68 0.31 14.90 -16.56
N MET A 69 -0.84 14.22 -16.60
CA MET A 69 -1.12 13.08 -15.73
C MET A 69 -0.13 11.92 -15.93
N ASP A 70 0.25 11.64 -17.18
CA ASP A 70 1.16 10.52 -17.51
C ASP A 70 2.56 10.77 -16.94
N ASP A 71 3.12 11.97 -17.11
CA ASP A 71 4.42 12.34 -16.55
C ASP A 71 4.43 12.27 -15.01
N GLN A 72 3.31 12.62 -14.37
CA GLN A 72 3.18 12.54 -12.92
C GLN A 72 3.09 11.09 -12.45
N TYR A 73 2.29 10.27 -13.13
CA TYR A 73 2.14 8.85 -12.86
C TYR A 73 3.48 8.10 -12.93
N GLU A 74 4.24 8.29 -14.00
CA GLU A 74 5.54 7.61 -14.17
C GLU A 74 6.52 7.97 -13.05
N ARG A 75 6.59 9.26 -12.67
CA ARG A 75 7.43 9.71 -11.55
C ARG A 75 7.01 9.08 -10.23
N ILE A 76 5.70 9.05 -9.94
CA ILE A 76 5.17 8.43 -8.73
C ILE A 76 5.51 6.94 -8.70
N LEU A 77 5.36 6.23 -9.81
CA LEU A 77 5.67 4.80 -9.90
C LEU A 77 7.15 4.52 -9.58
N VAL A 78 8.06 5.29 -10.17
CA VAL A 78 9.50 5.22 -9.90
C VAL A 78 9.80 5.51 -8.42
N ASP A 79 9.21 6.57 -7.86
CA ASP A 79 9.41 6.94 -6.46
C ASP A 79 8.83 5.90 -5.49
N LEU A 80 7.70 5.28 -5.83
CA LEU A 80 7.15 4.18 -5.04
C LEU A 80 8.11 2.99 -4.99
N CYS A 81 8.59 2.54 -6.15
CA CYS A 81 9.46 1.37 -6.26
C CYS A 81 10.79 1.58 -5.52
N HIS A 82 11.42 2.74 -5.67
CA HIS A 82 12.79 2.95 -5.21
C HIS A 82 12.94 3.66 -3.87
N VAL A 83 11.90 4.38 -3.41
CA VAL A 83 12.02 5.24 -2.22
C VAL A 83 10.94 4.90 -1.19
N HIS A 84 9.67 4.94 -1.60
CA HIS A 84 8.59 4.92 -0.62
C HIS A 84 8.26 3.52 -0.13
N LEU A 85 8.09 2.53 -1.02
CA LEU A 85 7.78 1.16 -0.62
C LEU A 85 8.94 0.49 0.12
N PRO A 86 10.22 0.59 -0.32
CA PRO A 86 11.33 0.04 0.44
C PRO A 86 11.40 0.59 1.87
N LYS A 87 11.22 1.92 2.04
CA LYS A 87 11.24 2.55 3.37
C LYS A 87 10.09 2.06 4.27
N LEU A 88 8.90 1.85 3.73
CA LEU A 88 7.76 1.33 4.49
C LEU A 88 7.93 -0.16 4.82
N ALA A 89 8.56 -0.93 3.93
CA ALA A 89 8.91 -2.32 4.16
C ALA A 89 9.99 -2.47 5.25
N ASP A 90 11.01 -1.61 5.25
CA ASP A 90 12.06 -1.58 6.30
C ASP A 90 11.48 -1.34 7.71
N ILE A 91 10.40 -0.55 7.79
CA ILE A 91 9.68 -0.31 9.06
C ILE A 91 8.84 -1.53 9.45
N GLY A 92 8.44 -2.36 8.48
CA GLY A 92 7.58 -3.53 8.68
C GLY A 92 6.09 -3.25 8.52
N LEU A 93 5.71 -2.12 7.92
CA LEU A 93 4.29 -1.77 7.70
C LEU A 93 3.65 -2.55 6.56
N LEU A 94 4.45 -2.87 5.54
CA LEU A 94 4.01 -3.56 4.33
C LEU A 94 5.08 -4.51 3.82
N ARG A 95 4.69 -5.41 2.93
CA ARG A 95 5.57 -6.19 2.07
C ARG A 95 5.44 -5.66 0.65
N TYR A 96 6.57 -5.46 0.00
CA TYR A 96 6.64 -5.16 -1.43
C TYR A 96 7.44 -6.26 -2.12
N ASP A 97 6.80 -6.95 -3.06
CA ASP A 97 7.42 -7.95 -3.92
C ASP A 97 7.76 -7.29 -5.26
N THR A 98 9.06 -7.16 -5.56
CA THR A 98 9.55 -6.52 -6.79
C THR A 98 9.37 -7.40 -8.02
N ASP A 99 9.26 -8.72 -7.85
CA ASP A 99 9.12 -9.67 -8.96
C ASP A 99 7.67 -9.73 -9.44
N THR A 100 6.71 -9.66 -8.52
CA THR A 100 5.27 -9.65 -8.83
C THR A 100 4.67 -8.24 -8.89
N GLU A 101 5.42 -7.22 -8.46
CA GLU A 101 4.97 -5.82 -8.35
C GLU A 101 3.73 -5.64 -7.44
N LEU A 102 3.57 -6.53 -6.46
CA LEU A 102 2.46 -6.52 -5.51
C LEU A 102 2.89 -5.96 -4.15
N VAL A 103 1.97 -5.20 -3.55
CA VAL A 103 2.15 -4.56 -2.24
C VAL A 103 1.06 -5.03 -1.29
N GLU A 104 1.44 -5.47 -0.11
CA GLU A 104 0.52 -6.01 0.90
C GLU A 104 0.77 -5.35 2.26
N LEU A 105 -0.30 -4.93 2.93
CA LEU A 105 -0.19 -4.40 4.28
C LEU A 105 0.04 -5.53 5.29
N LEU A 106 1.04 -5.37 6.16
CA LEU A 106 1.38 -6.38 7.18
C LEU A 106 0.81 -6.05 8.57
N VAL A 107 0.42 -4.79 8.78
CA VAL A 107 -0.19 -4.34 10.03
C VAL A 107 -1.70 -4.29 9.91
N ASP A 108 -2.36 -4.43 11.05
CA ASP A 108 -3.80 -4.20 11.12
C ASP A 108 -4.10 -2.70 10.92
N THR A 109 -5.18 -2.43 10.19
CA THR A 109 -5.58 -1.08 9.79
C THR A 109 -5.85 -0.18 10.99
N HIS A 110 -6.28 -0.72 12.14
CA HIS A 110 -6.48 0.07 13.35
C HIS A 110 -5.20 0.73 13.89
N VAL A 111 -4.02 0.22 13.53
CA VAL A 111 -2.73 0.83 13.87
C VAL A 111 -2.51 2.12 13.07
N LEU A 112 -2.98 2.16 11.82
CA LEU A 112 -2.79 3.27 10.90
C LEU A 112 -3.85 4.36 11.04
N VAL A 113 -5.10 3.99 11.36
CA VAL A 113 -6.25 4.89 11.42
C VAL A 113 -5.97 6.17 12.22
N PRO A 114 -5.42 6.14 13.44
CA PRO A 114 -5.16 7.36 14.20
C PRO A 114 -4.20 8.34 13.50
N TYR A 115 -3.25 7.81 12.72
CA TYR A 115 -2.26 8.62 11.99
C TYR A 115 -2.82 9.12 10.66
N LEU A 116 -3.68 8.33 10.01
CA LEU A 116 -4.41 8.73 8.80
C LEU A 116 -5.38 9.88 9.10
N GLU A 117 -6.13 9.77 10.22
CA GLU A 117 -7.00 10.84 10.71
C GLU A 117 -6.20 12.10 11.06
N LEU A 118 -5.05 11.96 11.73
CA LEU A 118 -4.19 13.10 12.08
C LEU A 118 -3.61 13.80 10.84
N ALA A 119 -3.34 13.05 9.79
CA ALA A 119 -2.81 13.58 8.53
C ALA A 119 -3.89 14.27 7.66
N ASP A 120 -5.16 14.28 8.09
CA ASP A 120 -6.30 14.80 7.32
C ASP A 120 -6.41 14.13 5.93
N ILE A 121 -6.00 12.87 5.84
CA ILE A 121 -6.09 12.09 4.62
C ILE A 121 -7.43 11.41 4.62
N ASP A 122 -8.35 11.88 3.78
CA ASP A 122 -9.63 11.20 3.61
C ASP A 122 -9.38 9.81 2.98
N TYR A 123 -9.43 8.77 3.81
CA TYR A 123 -9.21 7.37 3.44
C TYR A 123 -10.54 6.60 3.31
N LEU A 124 -11.69 7.28 3.42
CA LEU A 124 -13.01 6.69 3.26
C LEU A 124 -13.62 6.93 1.87
N THR A 125 -12.98 7.75 1.03
CA THR A 125 -13.55 8.22 -0.25
C THR A 125 -12.99 7.52 -1.49
N VAL A 126 -12.44 6.31 -1.38
CA VAL A 126 -12.16 5.55 -2.61
C VAL A 126 -13.47 5.05 -3.16
N ASP A 127 -13.89 5.71 -4.25
CA ASP A 127 -14.94 5.29 -5.15
C ASP A 127 -14.70 3.82 -5.49
N VAL A 128 -15.44 2.92 -4.82
CA VAL A 128 -15.59 1.54 -5.25
C VAL A 128 -16.28 1.67 -6.59
N SER A 129 -15.49 1.80 -7.65
CA SER A 129 -15.94 1.49 -8.99
C SER A 129 -16.32 0.02 -8.94
N VAL A 130 -17.58 -0.20 -8.61
CA VAL A 130 -18.28 -1.45 -8.87
C VAL A 130 -18.02 -1.68 -10.35
N ASP A 131 -17.20 -2.67 -10.66
CA ASP A 131 -17.15 -3.25 -11.99
C ASP A 131 -18.52 -3.90 -12.20
N ASP A 132 -19.50 -3.09 -12.61
CA ASP A 132 -20.84 -3.52 -12.94
C ASP A 132 -20.91 -3.68 -14.45
N THR A 133 -21.13 -4.94 -14.82
CA THR A 133 -21.66 -5.46 -16.09
C THR A 133 -20.70 -5.64 -17.27
N ASP A 134 -20.31 -6.90 -17.49
CA ASP A 134 -20.67 -7.53 -18.76
C ASP A 134 -21.24 -8.94 -18.51
N THR A 135 -22.51 -8.98 -18.09
CA THR A 135 -23.36 -10.16 -18.26
C THR A 135 -23.55 -10.39 -19.76
N ASP A 136 -22.66 -11.15 -20.38
CA ASP A 136 -22.88 -11.74 -21.69
C ASP A 136 -23.94 -12.86 -21.56
N THR A 137 -25.21 -12.45 -21.54
CA THR A 137 -26.34 -13.33 -21.80
C THR A 137 -26.64 -13.24 -23.29
N PRO A 138 -26.31 -14.26 -24.11
CA PRO A 138 -26.68 -14.23 -25.52
C PRO A 138 -28.20 -14.36 -25.67
N PRO A 139 -28.80 -13.70 -26.69
CA PRO A 139 -30.24 -13.76 -26.90
C PRO A 139 -30.66 -15.18 -27.29
N SER A 140 -31.64 -15.71 -26.56
CA SER A 140 -32.34 -16.95 -26.90
C SER A 140 -33.10 -16.77 -28.21
N ALA A 141 -32.85 -17.65 -29.19
CA ALA A 141 -33.63 -17.81 -30.41
C ALA A 141 -34.63 -18.96 -30.27
#